data_AF-A0AAW4Q9V9-F1
#
_entry.id   AF-A0AAW4Q9V9-F1
#
_cell.length_a   1.000
_cell.length_b   1.000
_cell.length_c   1.000
_cell.angle_alpha   90.00
_cell.angle_beta   90.00
_cell.angle_gamma   90.00
#
_symmetry.space_group_name_H-M   'P 1'
#
loop_
_entity.id
_entity.type
_entity.pdbx_description
1 polymer ?
#
loop_
_entity_poly.entity_id
_entity_poly.type
_entity_poly.pdbx_seq_one_letter_code
_entity_poly.pdbx_strand_id
1 'polypeptide(L)'
;MSSIKTTQSAGVRTVVHLSPAVCAAALSAAQQSAQSLQEWLEDRVGYAMADDDVMLDRGLDAVAPWSLACADLFVQVANGAPEALHGRWALLYERVRLERSLWCEPTQTVDDIEAGAPVSEPYISLPKLRAAWPRLCAATFCV
;
A
#
# COMPACT_ATOMS: atom_id res chain seq x y z
N MET A 1 14.87 47.52 -5.32
CA MET A 1 15.74 46.32 -5.45
C MET A 1 14.99 45.14 -4.85
N SER A 2 14.21 44.43 -5.66
CA SER A 2 13.43 43.27 -5.20
C SER A 2 14.18 42.00 -5.60
N SER A 3 14.67 41.27 -4.60
CA SER A 3 15.38 39.99 -4.78
C SER A 3 14.34 38.90 -5.03
N ILE A 4 14.28 38.42 -6.27
CA ILE A 4 13.49 37.23 -6.65
C ILE A 4 14.29 36.01 -6.17
N LYS A 5 13.86 35.39 -5.08
CA LYS A 5 14.35 34.07 -4.66
C LYS A 5 13.80 33.03 -5.64
N THR A 6 14.61 32.65 -6.62
CA THR A 6 14.34 31.47 -7.45
C THR A 6 14.46 30.23 -6.57
N THR A 7 13.34 29.67 -6.15
CA THR A 7 13.28 28.32 -5.58
C THR A 7 13.61 27.33 -6.69
N GLN A 8 14.89 27.01 -6.86
CA GLN A 8 15.32 25.85 -7.64
C GLN A 8 14.83 24.60 -6.91
N SER A 9 13.68 24.09 -7.32
CA SER A 9 13.24 22.74 -6.98
C SER A 9 14.29 21.77 -7.50
N ALA A 10 14.96 21.03 -6.60
CA ALA A 10 15.87 19.97 -7.00
C ALA A 10 15.05 18.90 -7.75
N GLY A 11 15.31 18.74 -9.04
CA GLY A 11 14.62 17.74 -9.86
C GLY A 11 14.86 16.33 -9.28
N VAL A 12 13.78 15.67 -8.87
CA VAL A 12 13.84 14.27 -8.42
C VAL A 12 13.94 13.39 -9.65
N ARG A 13 15.01 12.58 -9.75
CA ARG A 13 15.18 11.61 -10.83
C ARG A 13 14.62 10.25 -10.39
N THR A 14 13.57 9.79 -11.06
CA THR A 14 13.02 8.45 -10.86
C THR A 14 13.74 7.45 -11.79
N VAL A 15 14.25 6.36 -11.22
CA VAL A 15 14.87 5.26 -11.97
C VAL A 15 14.00 4.03 -11.79
N VAL A 16 13.57 3.43 -12.90
CA VAL A 16 12.72 2.23 -12.91
C VAL A 16 13.44 1.11 -13.63
N HIS A 17 13.53 -0.05 -12.99
CA HIS A 17 14.08 -1.26 -13.60
C HIS A 17 12.93 -2.14 -14.10
N LEU A 18 12.85 -2.34 -15.41
CA LEU A 18 11.84 -3.16 -16.06
C LEU A 18 12.48 -4.43 -16.61
N SER A 19 11.77 -5.55 -16.52
CA SER A 19 12.19 -6.77 -17.24
C SER A 19 12.08 -6.54 -18.77
N PRO A 20 12.83 -7.28 -19.60
CA PRO A 20 12.79 -7.09 -21.05
C PRO A 20 11.38 -7.23 -21.65
N ALA A 21 10.58 -8.17 -21.15
CA ALA A 21 9.20 -8.38 -21.59
C ALA A 21 8.30 -7.18 -21.23
N VAL A 22 8.44 -6.64 -20.02
CA VAL A 22 7.67 -5.47 -19.57
C VAL A 22 8.09 -4.22 -20.35
N CYS A 23 9.38 -4.04 -20.62
CA CYS A 23 9.89 -2.93 -21.42
C CYS A 23 9.33 -2.95 -22.85
N ALA A 24 9.31 -4.13 -23.50
CA ALA A 24 8.76 -4.29 -24.84
C ALA A 24 7.25 -3.99 -24.89
N ALA A 25 6.49 -4.49 -23.89
CA ALA A 25 5.06 -4.20 -23.78
C ALA A 25 4.79 -2.71 -23.55
N ALA A 26 5.54 -2.07 -22.66
CA ALA A 26 5.40 -0.65 -22.36
C ALA A 26 5.75 0.24 -23.57
N LEU A 27 6.81 -0.09 -24.31
CA LEU A 27 7.16 0.61 -25.55
C LEU A 27 6.04 0.50 -26.59
N SER A 28 5.49 -0.70 -26.78
CA SER A 28 4.38 -0.90 -27.72
C SER A 28 3.14 -0.10 -27.31
N ALA A 29 2.79 -0.11 -26.02
CA ALA A 29 1.64 0.63 -25.50
C ALA A 29 1.82 2.16 -25.63
N ALA A 30 3.02 2.68 -25.35
CA ALA A 30 3.34 4.10 -25.53
C ALA A 30 3.25 4.54 -26.99
N GLN A 31 3.73 3.70 -27.92
CA GLN A 31 3.61 3.96 -29.35
C GLN A 31 2.14 4.00 -29.80
N GLN A 32 1.30 3.10 -29.30
CA GLN A 32 -0.13 3.07 -29.61
C GLN A 32 -0.87 4.32 -29.11
N SER A 33 -0.43 4.92 -27.99
CA SER A 33 -0.98 6.16 -27.46
C SER A 33 -0.29 7.42 -27.98
N ALA A 34 0.62 7.30 -28.95
CA ALA A 34 1.41 8.42 -29.50
C ALA A 34 2.17 9.23 -28.43
N GLN A 35 2.60 8.57 -27.36
CA GLN A 35 3.36 9.16 -26.25
C GLN A 35 4.80 8.63 -26.26
N SER A 36 5.72 9.39 -25.68
CA SER A 36 7.02 8.82 -25.30
C SER A 36 6.84 7.79 -24.18
N LEU A 37 7.79 6.85 -24.05
CA LEU A 37 7.77 5.86 -22.97
C LEU A 37 7.73 6.54 -21.59
N GLN A 38 8.44 7.67 -21.45
CA GLN A 38 8.46 8.42 -20.20
C GLN A 38 7.08 9.00 -19.88
N GLU A 39 6.47 9.72 -20.82
CA GLU A 39 5.13 10.31 -20.64
C GLU A 39 4.07 9.24 -20.37
N TRP A 40 4.13 8.12 -21.10
CA TRP A 40 3.23 7.00 -20.87
C TRP A 40 3.42 6.40 -19.47
N LEU A 41 4.65 6.23 -19.00
CA LEU A 41 4.92 5.74 -17.65
C LEU A 41 4.44 6.73 -16.59
N GLU A 42 4.71 8.02 -16.76
CA GLU A 42 4.27 9.07 -15.85
C GLU A 42 2.74 9.15 -15.77
N ASP A 43 2.04 9.07 -16.91
CA ASP A 43 0.58 9.04 -16.97
C ASP A 43 0.01 7.78 -16.31
N ARG A 44 0.59 6.60 -16.55
CA ARG A 44 0.14 5.35 -15.92
C ARG A 44 0.41 5.30 -14.43
N VAL A 45 1.56 5.82 -13.99
CA VAL A 45 1.87 5.95 -12.56
C VAL A 45 0.94 6.98 -11.93
N GLY A 46 0.73 8.14 -12.56
CA GLY A 46 -0.18 9.18 -12.10
C GLY A 46 -1.62 8.67 -11.97
N TYR A 47 -2.12 7.97 -12.99
CA TYR A 47 -3.43 7.30 -12.98
C TYR A 47 -3.52 6.30 -11.82
N ALA A 48 -2.54 5.40 -11.68
CA ALA A 48 -2.51 4.39 -10.62
C ALA A 48 -2.40 4.97 -9.20
N MET A 49 -1.91 6.21 -9.06
CA MET A 49 -1.83 6.94 -7.79
C MET A 49 -3.07 7.82 -7.54
N ALA A 50 -3.75 8.27 -8.60
CA ALA A 50 -4.98 9.06 -8.50
C ALA A 50 -6.21 8.19 -8.20
N ASP A 51 -6.18 6.92 -8.59
CA ASP A 51 -7.25 5.92 -8.37
C ASP A 51 -7.32 5.39 -6.91
N ASP A 52 -6.90 6.19 -5.91
CA ASP A 52 -7.16 5.87 -4.49
C ASP A 52 -8.65 6.07 -4.11
N ASP A 53 -9.47 6.66 -4.99
CA ASP A 53 -10.88 7.02 -4.74
C ASP A 53 -11.91 6.30 -5.65
N VAL A 54 -11.47 5.40 -6.54
CA VAL A 54 -12.37 4.69 -7.46
C VAL A 54 -12.70 3.29 -6.93
N MET A 55 -13.92 3.19 -6.39
CA MET A 55 -14.81 2.01 -6.33
C MET A 55 -14.71 1.09 -5.10
N LEU A 56 -15.41 1.55 -4.05
CA LEU A 56 -15.85 0.84 -2.84
C LEU A 56 -16.84 -0.35 -3.05
N ASP A 57 -16.98 -0.92 -4.25
CA ASP A 57 -18.07 -1.89 -4.52
C ASP A 57 -17.61 -3.34 -4.79
N ARG A 58 -16.30 -3.65 -4.74
CA ARG A 58 -15.78 -4.98 -5.13
C ARG A 58 -14.68 -5.60 -4.26
N GLY A 59 -14.51 -5.15 -3.01
CA GLY A 59 -13.57 -5.77 -2.06
C GLY A 59 -12.08 -5.51 -2.38
N LEU A 60 -11.17 -6.15 -1.63
CA LEU A 60 -9.71 -5.94 -1.73
C LEU A 60 -9.15 -6.16 -3.14
N ASP A 61 -9.77 -7.01 -3.95
CA ASP A 61 -9.32 -7.33 -5.31
C ASP A 61 -9.62 -6.21 -6.33
N ALA A 62 -10.46 -5.24 -5.96
CA ALA A 62 -10.78 -4.08 -6.79
C ALA A 62 -9.86 -2.89 -6.56
N VAL A 63 -9.12 -2.89 -5.45
CA VAL A 63 -8.19 -1.82 -5.10
C VAL A 63 -6.78 -2.25 -5.47
N ALA A 64 -6.01 -1.35 -6.06
CA ALA A 64 -4.62 -1.61 -6.35
C ALA A 64 -3.88 -2.02 -5.07
N PRO A 65 -3.17 -3.17 -5.03
CA PRO A 65 -2.61 -3.67 -3.77
C PRO A 65 -1.62 -2.71 -3.09
N TRP A 66 -0.99 -1.81 -3.85
CA TRP A 66 -0.05 -0.81 -3.33
C TRP A 66 -0.74 0.45 -2.77
N SER A 67 -2.05 0.60 -2.94
CA SER A 67 -2.80 1.79 -2.51
C SER A 67 -2.98 1.83 -0.99
N LEU A 68 -3.12 3.04 -0.43
CA LEU A 68 -3.32 3.21 1.02
C LEU A 68 -4.74 2.81 1.44
N ALA A 69 -5.74 3.00 0.57
CA ALA A 69 -7.09 2.49 0.79
C ALA A 69 -7.09 0.96 0.93
N CYS A 70 -6.25 0.27 0.16
CA CYS A 70 -6.07 -1.18 0.28
C CYS A 70 -5.47 -1.57 1.65
N ALA A 71 -4.53 -0.78 2.17
CA ALA A 71 -3.96 -1.00 3.50
C ALA A 71 -5.03 -0.90 4.60
N ASP A 72 -5.95 0.07 4.48
CA ASP A 72 -7.04 0.26 5.42
C ASP A 72 -7.99 -0.94 5.44
N LEU A 73 -8.45 -1.36 4.25
CA LEU A 73 -9.32 -2.52 4.09
C LEU A 73 -8.63 -3.79 4.59
N PHE A 74 -7.34 -3.96 4.29
CA PHE A 74 -6.57 -5.10 4.77
C PHE A 74 -6.54 -5.15 6.30
N VAL A 75 -6.28 -4.03 7.00
CA VAL A 75 -6.28 -4.02 8.49
C VAL A 75 -7.65 -4.40 9.04
N GLN A 76 -8.72 -3.85 8.47
CA GLN A 76 -10.08 -4.14 8.92
C GLN A 76 -10.39 -5.64 8.81
N VAL A 77 -10.09 -6.25 7.66
CA VAL A 77 -10.31 -7.68 7.44
C VAL A 77 -9.36 -8.53 8.30
N ALA A 78 -8.07 -8.18 8.35
CA ALA A 78 -7.06 -8.93 9.07
C ALA A 78 -7.27 -8.96 10.60
N ASN A 79 -7.84 -7.89 11.18
CA ASN A 79 -8.17 -7.82 12.59
C ASN A 79 -9.56 -8.41 12.93
N GLY A 80 -10.50 -8.42 11.97
CA GLY A 80 -11.89 -8.84 12.23
C GLY A 80 -12.24 -10.25 11.75
N ALA A 81 -11.69 -10.68 10.62
CA ALA A 81 -11.97 -11.95 9.96
C ALA A 81 -10.77 -12.37 9.08
N PRO A 82 -9.61 -12.70 9.68
CA PRO A 82 -8.40 -13.03 8.92
C PRO A 82 -8.59 -14.24 7.98
N GLU A 83 -9.50 -15.16 8.31
CA GLU A 83 -9.89 -16.30 7.48
C GLU A 83 -10.54 -15.91 6.15
N ALA A 84 -11.04 -14.67 6.02
CA ALA A 84 -11.55 -14.14 4.76
C ALA A 84 -10.43 -13.76 3.78
N LEU A 85 -9.18 -13.69 4.23
CA LEU A 85 -8.02 -13.42 3.38
C LEU A 85 -7.61 -14.71 2.63
N HIS A 86 -7.51 -14.61 1.31
CA HIS A 86 -7.19 -15.75 0.45
C HIS A 86 -6.02 -15.43 -0.50
N GLY A 87 -5.38 -16.47 -1.02
CA GLY A 87 -4.31 -16.33 -2.00
C GLY A 87 -3.15 -15.45 -1.54
N ARG A 88 -2.80 -14.43 -2.32
CA ARG A 88 -1.71 -13.49 -1.99
C ARG A 88 -2.00 -12.65 -0.75
N TRP A 89 -3.27 -12.39 -0.44
CA TRP A 89 -3.66 -11.66 0.76
C TRP A 89 -3.45 -12.48 2.05
N ALA A 90 -3.72 -13.78 2.01
CA ALA A 90 -3.38 -14.69 3.11
C ALA A 90 -1.86 -14.74 3.34
N LEU A 91 -1.09 -14.79 2.25
CA LEU A 91 0.37 -14.80 2.30
C LEU A 91 0.97 -13.48 2.80
N LEU A 92 0.31 -12.34 2.53
CA LEU A 92 0.63 -11.04 3.13
C LEU A 92 0.36 -11.05 4.63
N TYR A 93 -0.79 -11.58 5.05
CA TYR A 93 -1.14 -11.69 6.47
C TYR A 93 -0.13 -12.53 7.25
N GLU A 94 0.29 -13.68 6.72
CA GLU A 94 1.33 -14.49 7.35
C GLU A 94 2.65 -13.73 7.52
N ARG A 95 3.04 -12.87 6.57
CA ARG A 95 4.21 -11.98 6.74
C ARG A 95 3.99 -10.97 7.86
N VAL A 96 2.82 -10.33 7.90
CA VAL A 96 2.46 -9.36 8.94
C VAL A 96 2.46 -10.00 10.33
N ARG A 97 2.01 -11.27 10.45
CA ARG A 97 2.05 -12.03 11.72
C ARG A 97 3.47 -12.23 12.25
N LEU A 98 4.47 -12.35 11.37
CA LEU A 98 5.88 -12.51 11.77
C LEU A 98 6.51 -11.19 12.22
N GLU A 99 5.99 -10.05 11.77
CA GLU A 99 6.52 -8.73 12.09
C GLU A 99 5.86 -8.10 13.33
N ARG A 100 6.31 -8.49 14.52
CA ARG A 100 5.75 -8.01 15.80
C ARG A 100 5.70 -6.48 15.95
N SER A 101 6.59 -5.75 15.28
CA SER A 101 6.60 -4.28 15.31
C SER A 101 5.29 -3.67 14.79
N LEU A 102 4.58 -4.36 13.89
CA LEU A 102 3.32 -3.92 13.28
C LEU A 102 2.11 -4.05 14.22
N TRP A 103 2.24 -4.80 15.31
CA TRP A 103 1.16 -5.08 16.24
C TRP A 103 1.08 -4.04 17.34
N CYS A 104 -0.11 -3.87 17.89
CA CYS A 104 -0.38 -3.16 19.13
C CYS A 104 -0.73 -4.19 20.19
N GLU A 105 -0.02 -4.15 21.31
CA GLU A 105 -0.35 -4.94 22.49
C GLU A 105 -1.15 -4.04 23.44
N PRO A 106 -2.48 -4.25 23.57
CA PRO A 106 -3.29 -3.46 24.47
C PRO A 106 -2.90 -3.75 25.92
N THR A 107 -2.64 -2.69 26.69
CA THR A 107 -2.41 -2.79 28.13
C THR A 107 -3.73 -2.66 28.86
N GLN A 108 -4.10 -3.65 29.67
CA GLN A 108 -5.21 -3.55 30.62
C GLN A 108 -4.69 -3.13 32.00
N THR A 109 -5.44 -2.25 32.66
CA THR A 109 -5.17 -1.89 34.05
C THR A 109 -5.82 -2.89 35.01
N VAL A 110 -5.36 -2.91 36.26
CA VAL A 110 -5.97 -3.76 37.30
C VAL A 110 -7.44 -3.38 37.51
N ASP A 111 -7.76 -2.09 37.48
CA ASP A 111 -9.12 -1.58 37.62
C ASP A 111 -10.04 -2.08 36.48
N ASP A 112 -9.53 -2.15 35.23
CA ASP A 112 -10.29 -2.70 34.09
C ASP A 112 -10.63 -4.18 34.29
N ILE A 113 -9.70 -4.94 34.87
CA ILE A 113 -9.87 -6.37 35.16
C ILE A 113 -10.91 -6.54 36.27
N GLU A 114 -10.83 -5.75 37.34
CA GLU A 114 -11.80 -5.77 38.45
C GLU A 114 -13.20 -5.33 38.00
N ALA A 115 -13.29 -4.41 37.04
CA ALA A 115 -14.53 -4.00 36.40
C ALA A 115 -15.10 -5.03 35.40
N GLY A 116 -14.38 -6.13 35.14
CA GLY A 116 -14.79 -7.17 34.20
C GLY A 116 -14.71 -6.77 32.72
N ALA A 117 -13.83 -5.82 32.37
CA ALA A 117 -13.62 -5.43 30.99
C ALA A 117 -13.08 -6.60 30.15
N PRO A 118 -13.56 -6.80 28.91
CA PRO A 118 -13.09 -7.88 28.05
C PRO A 118 -11.62 -7.68 27.70
N VAL A 119 -10.85 -8.78 27.73
CA VAL A 119 -9.44 -8.79 27.33
C VAL A 119 -9.35 -8.40 25.86
N SER A 120 -8.66 -7.30 25.58
CA SER A 120 -8.39 -6.88 24.21
C SER A 120 -7.30 -7.77 23.61
N GLU A 121 -7.58 -8.40 22.47
CA GLU A 121 -6.58 -9.16 21.74
C GLU A 121 -5.58 -8.23 21.03
N PRO A 122 -4.33 -8.66 20.81
CA PRO A 122 -3.38 -7.92 20.00
C PRO A 122 -3.93 -7.68 18.59
N TYR A 123 -3.75 -6.48 18.06
CA TYR A 123 -4.28 -6.10 16.75
C TYR A 123 -3.22 -5.41 15.89
N ILE A 124 -3.38 -5.46 14.57
CA ILE A 124 -2.50 -4.79 13.62
C ILE A 124 -2.77 -3.29 13.69
N SER A 125 -1.70 -2.52 13.93
CA SER A 125 -1.76 -1.06 14.03
C SER A 125 -1.76 -0.43 12.65
N LEU A 126 -2.87 0.17 12.23
CA LEU A 126 -2.99 0.80 10.91
C LEU A 126 -1.87 1.83 10.59
N PRO A 127 -1.50 2.77 11.49
CA PRO A 127 -0.40 3.70 11.20
C PRO A 127 0.93 3.01 10.91
N LYS A 128 1.23 1.92 11.63
CA LYS A 128 2.46 1.14 11.45
C LYS A 128 2.41 0.33 10.16
N LEU A 129 1.25 -0.25 9.86
CA LEU A 129 1.05 -0.98 8.62
C LEU A 129 1.20 -0.06 7.41
N ARG A 130 0.54 1.11 7.40
CA ARG A 130 0.64 2.09 6.29
C ARG A 130 2.10 2.48 6.00
N ALA A 131 2.90 2.68 7.05
CA ALA A 131 4.32 2.99 6.90
C ALA A 131 5.13 1.82 6.29
N ALA A 132 4.78 0.58 6.62
CA ALA A 132 5.41 -0.62 6.07
C ALA A 132 4.80 -1.11 4.75
N TRP A 133 3.65 -0.55 4.34
CA TRP A 133 2.80 -1.07 3.27
C TRP A 133 3.53 -1.23 1.93
N PRO A 134 4.29 -0.23 1.43
CA PRO A 134 4.97 -0.37 0.14
C PRO A 134 5.93 -1.57 0.10
N ARG A 135 6.67 -1.79 1.20
CA ARG A 135 7.61 -2.92 1.32
C ARG A 135 6.87 -4.25 1.38
N LEU A 136 5.78 -4.32 2.16
CA LEU A 136 4.98 -5.53 2.31
C LEU A 136 4.31 -5.94 1.00
N CYS A 137 3.80 -4.96 0.25
CA CYS A 137 3.20 -5.20 -1.07
C CYS A 137 4.24 -5.65 -2.08
N ALA A 138 5.41 -5.01 -2.13
CA ALA A 138 6.51 -5.44 -2.99
C ALA A 138 6.93 -6.89 -2.71
N ALA A 139 7.07 -7.27 -1.44
CA ALA A 139 7.49 -8.62 -1.03
C ALA A 139 6.45 -9.72 -1.28
N THR A 140 5.21 -9.35 -1.62
CA THR A 140 4.07 -10.27 -1.75
C THR A 140 3.52 -10.33 -3.17
N PHE A 141 3.43 -9.19 -3.86
CA PHE A 141 2.78 -9.07 -5.16
C PHE A 141 3.74 -8.90 -6.34
N CYS A 142 4.98 -8.46 -6.09
CA CYS A 142 5.98 -8.23 -7.14
C CYS A 142 6.97 -9.40 -7.30
N VAL A 143 6.66 -10.57 -6.72
CA VAL A 143 7.42 -11.83 -6.84
C VAL A 143 6.73 -12.76 -7.82
#